data_AF-A0A0F9F8L7-F1
#
_entry.id   AF-A0A0F9F8L7-F1
#
_cell.length_a   1.000
_cell.length_b   1.000
_cell.length_c   1.000
_cell.angle_alpha   90.00
_cell.angle_beta   90.00
_cell.angle_gamma   90.00
#
_symmetry.space_group_name_H-M   'P 1'
#
loop_
_entity.id
_entity.type
_entity.pdbx_description
1 polymer ?
#
loop_
_entity_poly.entity_id
_entity_poly.type
_entity_poly.pdbx_seq_one_letter_code
_entity_poly.pdbx_strand_id
1 'polypeptide(L)'
;ISPSVAGSGFAGGVTDFLVTQGNSLLGDIGLSASFLAANAGIIGTGIGGAIGLTLNEALNQGIPGLDEELQDKFGAEQTEFLKQNARDAQLEDIFQGLVGPEGTLENPFLREGSTTERNQEAVDAFGGTVARGLRRQDTALGLNATQSQFDEIFRNPNLGQNILGEERGIQQENFTNTLGQTFTGDAFGDIDDDIINSIIEERQGPAQQQISNFEARGNLNPLGGQTANQFIQRQIPTASDRLREIGSGVQQTNQAGVNDIRDRAQQGIGAFNLGDDLFNQEPFNVERSSLISERQGSLRDDLFSSLGSEPLFNVSGALQEAGRAQGVVSGAPNAALLDAIAARETGGGTVRRRGLGSRGSGTF
;
A
#
# COMPACT_ATOMS: atom_id res chain seq x y z
N ILE A 1 -13.48 24.19 4.21
CA ILE A 1 -14.52 24.64 3.24
C ILE A 1 -15.36 23.41 2.97
N SER A 2 -16.43 23.24 3.74
CA SER A 2 -17.30 22.06 3.67
C SER A 2 -18.14 22.14 2.41
N PRO A 3 -18.11 21.15 1.50
CA PRO A 3 -19.01 21.15 0.38
C PRO A 3 -20.40 20.74 0.90
N SER A 4 -21.31 21.70 1.01
CA SER A 4 -22.75 21.40 1.07
C SER A 4 -23.14 20.85 -0.30
N VAL A 5 -23.26 19.53 -0.42
CA VAL A 5 -23.63 18.89 -1.69
C VAL A 5 -24.78 17.91 -1.45
N ALA A 6 -25.92 18.30 -2.02
CA ALA A 6 -26.95 17.45 -2.61
C ALA A 6 -27.71 16.46 -1.70
N GLY A 7 -28.44 16.98 -0.70
CA GLY A 7 -29.58 16.28 -0.10
C GLY A 7 -30.90 16.44 -0.88
N SER A 8 -30.95 17.26 -1.93
CA SER A 8 -32.20 17.64 -2.62
C SER A 8 -32.49 16.83 -3.89
N GLY A 9 -31.81 15.70 -4.09
CA GLY A 9 -31.85 14.99 -5.37
C GLY A 9 -33.15 14.23 -5.67
N PHE A 10 -34.00 13.97 -4.67
CA PHE A 10 -35.23 13.20 -4.86
C PHE A 10 -36.52 13.99 -4.53
N ALA A 11 -36.44 15.03 -3.72
CA ALA A 11 -37.59 15.44 -2.90
C ALA A 11 -38.41 16.66 -3.36
N GLY A 12 -38.61 16.95 -4.67
CA GLY A 12 -39.52 18.09 -4.94
C GLY A 12 -40.01 18.45 -6.33
N GLY A 13 -39.55 17.84 -7.42
CA GLY A 13 -39.92 18.30 -8.77
C GLY A 13 -40.64 17.27 -9.66
N VAL A 14 -40.40 15.98 -9.44
CA VAL A 14 -40.67 14.95 -10.47
C VAL A 14 -42.05 14.30 -10.32
N THR A 15 -42.56 14.20 -9.10
CA THR A 15 -43.86 13.58 -8.80
C THR A 15 -45.05 14.34 -9.41
N ASP A 16 -44.97 15.68 -9.51
CA ASP A 16 -46.12 16.47 -9.96
C ASP A 16 -46.35 16.39 -11.48
N PHE A 17 -45.30 16.23 -12.30
CA PHE A 17 -45.45 16.08 -13.75
C PHE A 17 -46.07 14.74 -14.14
N LEU A 18 -45.57 13.63 -13.58
CA LEU A 18 -46.04 12.28 -13.93
C LEU A 18 -47.42 11.96 -13.35
N VAL A 19 -47.73 12.42 -12.13
CA VAL A 19 -49.04 12.17 -11.52
C VAL A 19 -50.13 13.02 -12.17
N THR A 20 -49.82 14.29 -12.48
CA THR A 20 -50.84 15.23 -12.98
C THR A 20 -50.97 15.21 -14.51
N GLN A 21 -49.90 14.97 -15.27
CA GLN A 21 -49.96 14.86 -16.74
C GLN A 21 -49.86 13.44 -17.28
N GLY A 22 -49.32 12.46 -16.54
CA GLY A 22 -49.12 11.09 -17.05
C GLY A 22 -50.43 10.35 -17.35
N ASN A 23 -51.46 10.55 -16.54
CA ASN A 23 -52.78 9.95 -16.76
C ASN A 23 -53.55 10.60 -17.92
N SER A 24 -53.38 11.92 -18.15
CA SER A 24 -53.94 12.57 -19.34
C SER A 24 -53.15 12.20 -20.59
N LEU A 25 -51.82 12.07 -20.49
CA LEU A 25 -50.96 11.56 -21.55
C LEU A 25 -51.40 10.15 -21.96
N LEU A 26 -51.58 9.18 -21.08
CA LEU A 26 -52.05 7.84 -21.50
C LEU A 26 -53.42 7.86 -22.23
N GLY A 27 -54.32 8.76 -21.82
CA GLY A 27 -55.62 8.97 -22.48
C GLY A 27 -55.51 9.69 -23.83
N ASP A 28 -54.67 10.72 -23.94
CA ASP A 28 -54.49 11.56 -25.13
C ASP A 28 -53.48 10.99 -26.14
N ILE A 29 -52.52 10.19 -25.68
CA ILE A 29 -51.52 9.47 -26.49
C ILE A 29 -52.23 8.49 -27.42
N GLY A 30 -53.43 8.03 -27.08
CA GLY A 30 -54.12 7.02 -27.86
C GLY A 30 -53.25 5.77 -27.97
N LEU A 31 -52.67 5.31 -26.85
CA LEU A 31 -52.26 3.91 -26.76
C LEU A 31 -53.52 3.13 -27.09
N SER A 32 -53.53 2.58 -28.30
CA SER A 32 -54.78 2.11 -28.87
C SER A 32 -55.42 1.11 -27.92
N ALA A 33 -56.74 1.12 -27.77
CA ALA A 33 -57.44 0.08 -27.00
C ALA A 33 -57.01 -1.32 -27.46
N SER A 34 -56.57 -1.46 -28.71
CA SER A 34 -55.92 -2.64 -29.28
C SER A 34 -54.52 -2.96 -28.72
N PHE A 35 -53.64 -2.00 -28.44
CA PHE A 35 -52.33 -2.26 -27.82
C PHE A 35 -52.51 -2.73 -26.37
N LEU A 36 -53.35 -2.02 -25.60
CA LEU A 36 -53.70 -2.42 -24.24
C LEU A 36 -54.43 -3.76 -24.21
N ALA A 37 -55.33 -4.04 -25.15
CA ALA A 37 -56.02 -5.34 -25.25
C ALA A 37 -55.11 -6.47 -25.75
N ALA A 38 -54.16 -6.21 -26.64
CA ALA A 38 -53.19 -7.20 -27.11
C ALA A 38 -52.21 -7.61 -26.02
N ASN A 39 -51.84 -6.67 -25.15
CA ASN A 39 -50.95 -6.90 -24.02
C ASN A 39 -51.69 -7.20 -22.70
N ALA A 40 -53.04 -7.14 -22.68
CA ALA A 40 -53.87 -7.47 -21.52
C ALA A 40 -53.63 -8.89 -20.99
N GLY A 41 -53.22 -9.83 -21.86
CA GLY A 41 -52.85 -11.20 -21.46
C GLY A 41 -51.52 -11.31 -20.72
N ILE A 42 -50.63 -10.32 -20.85
CA ILE A 42 -49.38 -10.20 -20.08
C ILE A 42 -49.65 -9.45 -18.77
N ILE A 43 -50.60 -8.51 -18.81
CA ILE A 43 -51.01 -7.64 -17.70
C ILE A 43 -51.97 -8.36 -16.72
N GLY A 44 -52.60 -9.47 -17.12
CA GLY A 44 -53.71 -10.09 -16.39
C GLY A 44 -53.56 -11.58 -16.09
N THR A 45 -52.81 -11.94 -15.05
CA THR A 45 -53.10 -13.13 -14.21
C THR A 45 -53.18 -12.84 -12.71
N GLY A 46 -53.26 -11.57 -12.32
CA GLY A 46 -53.46 -11.17 -10.92
C GLY A 46 -54.46 -10.03 -10.81
N ILE A 47 -55.66 -10.34 -10.32
CA ILE A 47 -56.72 -9.42 -9.85
C ILE A 47 -57.60 -8.83 -10.96
N GLY A 48 -58.85 -9.33 -11.02
CA GLY A 48 -59.89 -8.86 -11.92
C GLY A 48 -60.37 -7.45 -11.56
N GLY A 49 -60.07 -6.51 -12.44
CA GLY A 49 -60.58 -5.15 -12.46
C GLY A 49 -59.71 -4.37 -13.44
N ALA A 50 -60.31 -3.66 -14.41
CA ALA A 50 -59.61 -2.75 -15.30
C ALA A 50 -59.12 -1.52 -14.53
N ILE A 51 -58.18 -1.74 -13.61
CA ILE A 51 -57.42 -0.69 -12.93
C ILE A 51 -56.37 -0.28 -13.96
N GLY A 52 -56.53 0.94 -14.49
CA GLY A 52 -55.59 1.47 -15.48
C GLY A 52 -54.19 1.45 -14.89
N LEU A 53 -53.28 0.73 -15.54
CA LEU A 53 -51.85 0.87 -15.28
C LEU A 53 -51.49 2.34 -15.46
N THR A 54 -50.91 2.93 -14.43
CA THR A 54 -50.31 4.25 -14.54
C THR A 54 -49.13 4.19 -15.54
N LEU A 55 -48.77 5.32 -16.14
CA LEU A 55 -47.66 5.38 -17.10
C LEU A 55 -46.37 4.85 -16.48
N ASN A 56 -46.16 5.10 -15.19
CA ASN A 56 -45.05 4.56 -14.41
C ASN A 56 -45.09 3.03 -14.35
N GLU A 57 -46.24 2.43 -14.01
CA GLU A 57 -46.34 0.97 -13.96
C GLU A 57 -46.15 0.33 -15.35
N ALA A 58 -46.66 0.95 -16.41
CA ALA A 58 -46.50 0.46 -17.77
C ALA A 58 -45.03 0.54 -18.27
N LEU A 59 -44.36 1.66 -18.01
CA LEU A 59 -42.93 1.84 -18.32
C LEU A 59 -42.05 0.84 -17.57
N ASN A 60 -42.38 0.60 -16.30
CA ASN A 60 -41.62 -0.29 -15.44
C ASN A 60 -41.84 -1.77 -15.80
N GLN A 61 -43.05 -2.18 -16.20
CA GLN A 61 -43.34 -3.57 -16.58
C GLN A 61 -42.63 -4.07 -17.86
N GLY A 62 -41.95 -3.20 -18.61
CA GLY A 62 -41.20 -3.60 -19.80
C GLY A 62 -42.10 -4.22 -20.87
N ILE A 63 -43.29 -3.65 -21.07
CA ILE A 63 -44.29 -4.17 -22.01
C ILE A 63 -43.69 -4.22 -23.42
N PRO A 64 -43.69 -5.39 -24.10
CA PRO A 64 -43.16 -5.49 -25.45
C PRO A 64 -43.81 -4.49 -26.41
N GLY A 65 -42.99 -3.76 -27.16
CA GLY A 65 -43.42 -2.75 -28.13
C GLY A 65 -43.77 -1.37 -27.55
N LEU A 66 -43.82 -1.22 -26.21
CA LEU A 66 -44.10 0.07 -25.58
C LEU A 66 -43.00 1.10 -25.91
N ASP A 67 -41.73 0.67 -25.89
CA ASP A 67 -40.60 1.53 -26.21
C ASP A 67 -40.64 2.06 -27.64
N GLU A 68 -41.02 1.20 -28.59
CA GLU A 68 -41.14 1.55 -30.01
C GLU A 68 -42.29 2.55 -30.21
N GLU A 69 -43.42 2.34 -29.53
CA GLU A 69 -44.58 3.24 -29.61
C GLU A 69 -44.31 4.59 -28.91
N LEU A 70 -43.57 4.60 -27.80
CA LEU A 70 -43.14 5.84 -27.15
C LEU A 70 -42.10 6.58 -27.97
N GLN A 71 -41.13 5.88 -28.57
CA GLN A 71 -40.13 6.48 -29.44
C GLN A 71 -40.75 7.09 -30.70
N ASP A 72 -41.74 6.43 -31.31
CA ASP A 72 -42.44 6.97 -32.49
C ASP A 72 -43.18 8.28 -32.17
N LYS A 73 -43.73 8.40 -30.96
CA LYS A 73 -44.52 9.57 -30.54
C LYS A 73 -43.70 10.72 -29.96
N PHE A 74 -42.69 10.40 -29.15
CA PHE A 74 -41.95 11.36 -28.33
C PHE A 74 -40.47 11.50 -28.70
N GLY A 75 -39.95 10.57 -29.51
CA GLY A 75 -38.53 10.46 -29.79
C GLY A 75 -37.75 9.77 -28.67
N ALA A 76 -36.50 9.44 -28.96
CA ALA A 76 -35.63 8.66 -28.07
C ALA A 76 -35.33 9.38 -26.74
N GLU A 77 -34.94 10.66 -26.79
CA GLU A 77 -34.56 11.44 -25.60
C GLU A 77 -35.70 11.59 -24.60
N GLN A 78 -36.92 11.87 -25.08
CA GLN A 78 -38.09 12.00 -24.21
C GLN A 78 -38.52 10.66 -23.63
N THR A 79 -38.40 9.57 -24.40
CA THR A 79 -38.70 8.21 -23.91
C THR A 79 -37.73 7.81 -22.80
N GLU A 80 -36.43 8.11 -22.97
CA GLU A 80 -35.42 7.85 -21.94
C GLU A 80 -35.66 8.68 -20.68
N PHE A 81 -36.02 9.96 -20.83
CA PHE A 81 -36.42 10.82 -19.70
C PHE A 81 -37.64 10.28 -18.95
N LEU A 82 -38.67 9.82 -19.66
CA LEU A 82 -39.86 9.23 -19.04
C LEU A 82 -39.51 7.95 -18.25
N LYS A 83 -38.67 7.08 -18.83
CA LYS A 83 -38.17 5.87 -18.16
C LYS A 83 -37.37 6.19 -16.90
N GLN A 84 -36.45 7.16 -16.99
CA GLN A 84 -35.66 7.59 -15.85
C GLN A 84 -36.55 8.13 -14.73
N ASN A 85 -37.54 8.96 -15.04
CA ASN A 85 -38.45 9.48 -14.00
C ASN A 85 -39.32 8.39 -13.37
N ALA A 86 -39.81 7.43 -14.16
CA ALA A 86 -40.59 6.30 -13.64
C ALA A 86 -39.75 5.43 -12.69
N ARG A 87 -38.46 5.28 -12.99
CA ARG A 87 -37.47 4.57 -12.18
C ARG A 87 -37.08 5.36 -10.92
N ASP A 88 -36.86 6.66 -11.04
CA ASP A 88 -36.58 7.55 -9.90
C ASP A 88 -37.75 7.54 -8.89
N ALA A 89 -39.00 7.47 -9.37
CA ALA A 89 -40.17 7.31 -8.50
C ALA A 89 -40.16 5.98 -7.74
N GLN A 90 -39.81 4.86 -8.39
CA GLN A 90 -39.65 3.57 -7.69
C GLN A 90 -38.54 3.63 -6.65
N LEU A 91 -37.40 4.25 -6.99
CA LEU A 91 -36.28 4.41 -6.06
C LEU A 91 -36.65 5.26 -4.84
N GLU A 92 -37.47 6.30 -5.02
CA GLU A 92 -37.97 7.12 -3.91
C GLU A 92 -38.89 6.31 -2.99
N ASP A 93 -39.79 5.49 -3.53
CA ASP A 93 -40.63 4.60 -2.71
C ASP A 93 -39.77 3.60 -1.90
N ILE A 94 -38.73 3.03 -2.53
CA ILE A 94 -37.78 2.14 -1.86
C ILE A 94 -37.00 2.90 -0.78
N PHE A 95 -36.56 4.12 -1.09
CA PHE A 95 -35.85 4.98 -0.15
C PHE A 95 -36.70 5.25 1.09
N GLN A 96 -37.96 5.68 0.91
CA GLN A 96 -38.89 5.90 2.02
C GLN A 96 -39.16 4.61 2.82
N GLY A 97 -39.22 3.45 2.15
CA GLY A 97 -39.34 2.15 2.81
C GLY A 97 -38.10 1.76 3.64
N LEU A 98 -36.91 2.26 3.29
CA LEU A 98 -35.67 1.98 4.03
C LEU A 98 -35.44 2.97 5.18
N VAL A 99 -35.63 4.27 4.95
CA VAL A 99 -35.23 5.33 5.90
C VAL A 99 -36.38 6.20 6.42
N GLY A 100 -37.60 6.00 5.92
CA GLY A 100 -38.77 6.77 6.33
C GLY A 100 -39.24 6.44 7.75
N PRO A 101 -40.36 7.04 8.21
CA PRO A 101 -40.89 6.83 9.56
C PRO A 101 -41.21 5.37 9.91
N GLU A 102 -41.54 4.56 8.90
CA GLU A 102 -41.79 3.12 9.00
C GLU A 102 -40.60 2.28 8.51
N GLY A 103 -39.45 2.92 8.31
CA GLY A 103 -38.26 2.31 7.75
C GLY A 103 -37.74 1.14 8.58
N THR A 104 -37.26 0.10 7.91
CA THR A 104 -36.75 -1.12 8.55
C THR A 104 -35.26 -1.06 8.90
N LEU A 105 -34.55 -0.05 8.39
CA LEU A 105 -33.10 0.04 8.52
C LEU A 105 -32.71 0.86 9.74
N GLU A 106 -31.90 0.27 10.61
CA GLU A 106 -31.34 0.98 11.77
C GLU A 106 -30.36 2.06 11.31
N ASN A 107 -30.48 3.27 11.87
CA ASN A 107 -29.61 4.39 11.53
C ASN A 107 -28.31 4.31 12.37
N PRO A 108 -27.15 3.97 11.77
CA PRO A 108 -25.90 3.81 12.50
C PRO A 108 -25.27 5.14 12.94
N PHE A 109 -25.78 6.27 12.46
CA PHE A 109 -25.28 7.61 12.80
C PHE A 109 -25.92 8.17 14.09
N LEU A 110 -27.00 7.57 14.58
CA LEU A 110 -27.63 7.99 15.82
C LEU A 110 -26.76 7.60 17.02
N ARG A 111 -26.52 8.55 17.93
CA ARG A 111 -25.76 8.33 19.17
C ARG A 111 -26.67 8.54 20.37
N GLU A 112 -26.58 7.67 21.38
CA GLU A 112 -27.32 7.87 22.63
C GLU A 112 -26.91 9.19 23.31
N GLY A 113 -27.90 9.97 23.77
CA GLY A 113 -27.67 11.25 24.46
C GLY A 113 -27.27 12.42 23.56
N SER A 114 -27.41 12.31 22.24
CA SER A 114 -27.23 13.39 21.28
C SER A 114 -28.26 14.52 21.42
N THR A 115 -27.88 15.73 21.00
CA THR A 115 -28.80 16.87 20.90
C THR A 115 -29.73 16.73 19.69
N THR A 116 -30.85 17.46 19.68
CA THR A 116 -31.78 17.49 18.53
C THR A 116 -31.07 17.87 17.23
N GLU A 117 -30.13 18.81 17.26
CA GLU A 117 -29.34 19.22 16.10
C GLU A 117 -28.47 18.07 15.57
N ARG A 118 -27.74 17.36 16.44
CA ARG A 118 -26.93 16.19 16.04
C ARG A 118 -27.77 15.04 15.53
N ASN A 119 -28.98 14.86 16.06
CA ASN A 119 -29.91 13.86 15.53
C ASN A 119 -30.37 14.19 14.12
N GLN A 120 -30.62 15.47 13.83
CA GLN A 120 -30.96 15.87 12.47
C GLN A 120 -29.78 15.62 11.51
N GLU A 121 -28.56 15.99 11.90
CA GLU A 121 -27.35 15.71 11.11
C GLU A 121 -27.17 14.20 10.85
N ALA A 122 -27.43 13.36 11.86
CA ALA A 122 -27.37 11.91 11.73
C ALA A 122 -28.46 11.34 10.80
N VAL A 123 -29.68 11.88 10.84
CA VAL A 123 -30.77 11.50 9.93
C VAL A 123 -30.42 11.92 8.50
N ASP A 124 -29.91 13.13 8.30
CA ASP A 124 -29.52 13.64 6.98
C ASP A 124 -28.34 12.83 6.40
N ALA A 125 -27.34 12.49 7.23
CA ALA A 125 -26.19 11.68 6.83
C ALA A 125 -26.61 10.24 6.46
N PHE A 126 -27.54 9.67 7.21
CA PHE A 126 -28.09 8.34 6.94
C PHE A 126 -28.88 8.31 5.64
N GLY A 127 -29.84 9.22 5.48
CA GLY A 127 -30.62 9.37 4.25
C GLY A 127 -29.70 9.62 3.04
N GLY A 128 -28.72 10.52 3.17
CA GLY A 128 -27.74 10.76 2.12
C GLY A 128 -26.93 9.52 1.74
N THR A 129 -26.57 8.68 2.72
CA THR A 129 -25.84 7.43 2.48
C THR A 129 -26.69 6.41 1.73
N VAL A 130 -27.92 6.18 2.16
CA VAL A 130 -28.83 5.24 1.50
C VAL A 130 -29.18 5.70 0.09
N ALA A 131 -29.46 6.99 -0.09
CA ALA A 131 -29.74 7.59 -1.40
C ALA A 131 -28.57 7.42 -2.38
N ARG A 132 -27.32 7.64 -1.94
CA ARG A 132 -26.13 7.39 -2.77
C ARG A 132 -25.99 5.92 -3.14
N GLY A 133 -26.23 5.02 -2.19
CA GLY A 133 -26.20 3.57 -2.43
C GLY A 133 -27.21 3.12 -3.46
N LEU A 134 -28.48 3.54 -3.33
CA LEU A 134 -29.55 3.23 -4.29
C LEU A 134 -29.19 3.69 -5.70
N ARG A 135 -28.72 4.94 -5.85
CA ARG A 135 -28.29 5.47 -7.16
C ARG A 135 -27.15 4.69 -7.77
N ARG A 136 -26.19 4.23 -6.96
CA ARG A 136 -25.06 3.42 -7.43
C ARG A 136 -25.53 2.07 -7.96
N GLN A 137 -26.41 1.40 -7.24
CA GLN A 137 -27.03 0.14 -7.66
C GLN A 137 -27.84 0.34 -8.95
N ASP A 138 -28.60 1.43 -9.05
CA ASP A 138 -29.39 1.73 -10.24
C ASP A 138 -28.52 2.02 -11.46
N THR A 139 -27.46 2.82 -11.27
CA THR A 139 -26.49 3.11 -12.32
C THR A 139 -25.77 1.84 -12.80
N ALA A 140 -25.42 0.93 -11.89
CA ALA A 140 -24.78 -0.33 -12.21
C ALA A 140 -25.74 -1.28 -12.98
N LEU A 141 -27.02 -1.25 -12.64
CA LEU A 141 -28.07 -2.01 -13.31
C LEU A 141 -28.34 -1.48 -14.74
N GLY A 142 -28.28 -0.16 -14.92
CA GLY A 142 -28.46 0.51 -16.20
C GLY A 142 -29.92 0.67 -16.63
N LEU A 143 -30.18 1.64 -17.50
CA LEU A 143 -31.53 2.08 -17.90
C LEU A 143 -32.38 1.02 -18.61
N ASN A 144 -31.74 0.05 -19.26
CA ASN A 144 -32.42 -0.99 -20.04
C ASN A 144 -32.69 -2.28 -19.23
N ALA A 145 -32.45 -2.27 -17.92
CA ALA A 145 -32.77 -3.42 -17.10
C ALA A 145 -34.28 -3.69 -17.07
N THR A 146 -34.63 -4.97 -17.11
CA THR A 146 -36.01 -5.44 -17.02
C THR A 146 -36.55 -5.27 -15.60
N GLN A 147 -37.89 -5.21 -15.45
CA GLN A 147 -38.52 -5.15 -14.12
C GLN A 147 -38.07 -6.29 -13.20
N SER A 148 -37.89 -7.50 -13.76
CA SER A 148 -37.44 -8.64 -12.98
C SER A 148 -36.04 -8.43 -12.41
N GLN A 149 -35.12 -7.84 -13.17
CA GLN A 149 -33.76 -7.54 -12.71
C GLN A 149 -33.77 -6.39 -11.70
N PHE A 150 -34.62 -5.39 -11.91
CA PHE A 150 -34.82 -4.31 -10.94
C PHE A 150 -35.35 -4.88 -9.61
N ASP A 151 -36.42 -5.68 -9.65
CA ASP A 151 -37.02 -6.26 -8.46
C ASP A 151 -36.05 -7.21 -7.73
N GLU A 152 -35.22 -7.97 -8.45
CA GLU A 152 -34.21 -8.85 -7.86
C GLU A 152 -33.21 -8.08 -6.98
N ILE A 153 -32.79 -6.90 -7.42
CA ILE A 153 -31.86 -6.05 -6.66
C ILE A 153 -32.60 -5.27 -5.58
N PHE A 154 -33.67 -4.57 -5.96
CA PHE A 154 -34.28 -3.54 -5.13
C PHE A 154 -35.37 -4.03 -4.17
N ARG A 155 -35.94 -5.22 -4.40
CA ARG A 155 -36.83 -5.87 -3.42
C ARG A 155 -36.10 -6.87 -2.53
N ASN A 156 -34.77 -6.90 -2.59
CA ASN A 156 -33.97 -7.72 -1.69
C ASN A 156 -34.19 -7.24 -0.24
N PRO A 157 -34.62 -8.11 0.69
CA PRO A 157 -34.84 -7.71 2.09
C PRO A 157 -33.57 -7.21 2.78
N ASN A 158 -32.39 -7.56 2.26
CA ASN A 158 -31.09 -7.12 2.78
C ASN A 158 -30.52 -5.90 2.02
N LEU A 159 -31.27 -5.28 1.10
CA LEU A 159 -30.79 -4.16 0.29
C LEU A 159 -30.17 -3.04 1.15
N GLY A 160 -30.87 -2.60 2.20
CA GLY A 160 -30.37 -1.55 3.09
C GLY A 160 -29.05 -1.93 3.77
N GLN A 161 -28.93 -3.17 4.25
CA GLN A 161 -27.70 -3.67 4.87
C GLN A 161 -26.55 -3.77 3.86
N ASN A 162 -26.85 -4.22 2.64
CA ASN A 162 -25.88 -4.28 1.54
C ASN A 162 -25.36 -2.88 1.20
N ILE A 163 -26.26 -1.89 1.06
CA ILE A 163 -25.90 -0.49 0.79
C ILE A 163 -24.99 0.08 1.89
N LEU A 164 -25.36 -0.11 3.17
CA LEU A 164 -24.52 0.36 4.28
C LEU A 164 -23.17 -0.35 4.32
N GLY A 165 -23.14 -1.66 4.06
CA GLY A 165 -21.92 -2.46 3.98
C GLY A 165 -20.99 -2.00 2.86
N GLU A 166 -21.55 -1.74 1.68
CA GLU A 166 -20.83 -1.21 0.51
C GLU A 166 -20.27 0.18 0.79
N GLU A 167 -21.09 1.12 1.29
CA GLU A 167 -20.62 2.47 1.59
C GLU A 167 -19.49 2.45 2.64
N ARG A 168 -19.61 1.61 3.68
CA ARG A 168 -18.52 1.41 4.64
C ARG A 168 -17.25 0.93 3.94
N GLY A 169 -17.36 -0.07 3.07
CA GLY A 169 -16.22 -0.59 2.30
C GLY A 169 -15.55 0.49 1.45
N ILE A 170 -16.34 1.33 0.77
CA ILE A 170 -15.83 2.44 -0.04
C ILE A 170 -15.11 3.49 0.82
N GLN A 171 -15.64 3.84 1.99
CA GLN A 171 -14.97 4.76 2.90
C GLN A 171 -13.66 4.18 3.42
N GLN A 172 -13.64 2.90 3.81
CA GLN A 172 -12.43 2.20 4.23
C GLN A 172 -11.38 2.14 3.10
N GLU A 173 -11.80 1.90 1.86
CA GLU A 173 -10.92 1.92 0.69
C GLU A 173 -10.34 3.32 0.46
N ASN A 174 -11.16 4.37 0.53
CA ASN A 174 -10.70 5.75 0.42
C ASN A 174 -9.67 6.10 1.50
N PHE A 175 -9.90 5.71 2.75
CA PHE A 175 -8.94 5.90 3.83
C PHE A 175 -7.65 5.10 3.58
N THR A 176 -7.76 3.86 3.12
CA THR A 176 -6.61 3.01 2.80
C THR A 176 -5.76 3.60 1.69
N ASN A 177 -6.40 4.13 0.63
CA ASN A 177 -5.71 4.80 -0.47
C ASN A 177 -5.00 6.07 -0.01
N THR A 178 -5.65 6.87 0.84
CA THR A 178 -5.05 8.10 1.39
C THR A 178 -3.87 7.77 2.33
N LEU A 179 -4.01 6.74 3.17
CA LEU A 179 -2.94 6.24 4.01
C LEU A 179 -1.77 5.73 3.16
N GLY A 180 -2.07 4.97 2.10
CA GLY A 180 -1.07 4.45 1.16
C GLY A 180 -0.26 5.55 0.48
N GLN A 181 -0.86 6.71 0.19
CA GLN A 181 -0.14 7.88 -0.35
C GLN A 181 0.82 8.49 0.68
N THR A 182 0.47 8.46 1.97
CA THR A 182 1.33 9.00 3.03
C THR A 182 2.45 8.05 3.42
N PHE A 183 2.19 6.75 3.43
CA PHE A 183 3.14 5.68 3.76
C PHE A 183 3.72 5.06 2.49
N THR A 184 4.21 5.89 1.57
CA THR A 184 4.86 5.45 0.33
C THR A 184 6.33 5.10 0.55
N GLY A 185 6.76 3.96 -0.01
CA GLY A 185 8.15 3.54 -0.09
C GLY A 185 8.85 3.31 1.25
N ASP A 186 10.17 3.18 1.19
CA ASP A 186 11.03 3.16 2.36
C ASP A 186 11.20 4.59 2.90
N ALA A 187 10.98 4.76 4.20
CA ALA A 187 11.09 6.05 4.88
C ALA A 187 12.55 6.46 5.14
N PHE A 188 13.46 5.49 5.09
CA PHE A 188 14.89 5.66 5.29
C PHE A 188 15.60 5.33 3.98
N GLY A 189 16.35 6.28 3.44
CA GLY A 189 17.22 6.07 2.27
C GLY A 189 18.53 5.39 2.67
N ASP A 190 19.43 5.19 1.70
CA ASP A 190 20.77 4.66 1.96
C ASP A 190 21.52 5.50 3.00
N ILE A 191 22.47 4.89 3.71
CA ILE A 191 23.27 5.59 4.72
C ILE A 191 24.21 6.57 4.03
N ASP A 192 24.21 7.80 4.53
CA ASP A 192 25.13 8.83 4.07
C ASP A 192 26.58 8.40 4.26
N ASP A 193 27.36 8.46 3.18
CA ASP A 193 28.79 8.16 3.21
C ASP A 193 29.55 9.03 4.21
N ASP A 194 29.07 10.24 4.50
CA ASP A 194 29.64 11.14 5.51
C ASP A 194 29.56 10.55 6.94
N ILE A 195 28.45 9.89 7.27
CA ILE A 195 28.30 9.20 8.56
C ILE A 195 29.31 8.05 8.62
N ILE A 196 29.39 7.24 7.57
CA ILE A 196 30.32 6.11 7.48
C ILE A 196 31.76 6.58 7.62
N ASN A 197 32.16 7.59 6.85
CA ASN A 197 33.50 8.16 6.87
C ASN A 197 33.85 8.72 8.26
N SER A 198 32.90 9.39 8.94
CA SER A 198 33.13 9.90 10.29
C SER A 198 33.40 8.79 11.32
N ILE A 199 32.74 7.63 11.20
CA ILE A 199 32.97 6.46 12.05
C ILE A 199 34.34 5.84 11.75
N ILE A 200 34.69 5.72 10.46
CA ILE A 200 35.97 5.19 10.01
C ILE A 200 37.13 6.03 10.56
N GLU A 201 37.07 7.36 10.44
CA GLU A 201 38.10 8.27 10.95
C GLU A 201 38.27 8.15 12.46
N GLU A 202 37.15 8.11 13.20
CA GLU A 202 37.15 7.97 14.66
C GLU A 202 37.78 6.63 15.12
N ARG A 203 37.54 5.54 14.37
CA ARG A 203 38.12 4.22 14.67
C ARG A 203 39.55 4.05 14.14
N GLN A 204 39.95 4.83 13.13
CA GLN A 204 41.29 4.74 12.54
C GLN A 204 42.36 5.35 13.44
N GLY A 205 42.08 6.47 14.10
CA GLY A 205 43.03 7.18 14.98
C GLY A 205 43.66 6.26 16.06
N PRO A 206 42.87 5.54 16.85
CA PRO A 206 43.39 4.59 17.84
C PRO A 206 44.24 3.47 17.22
N ALA A 207 43.87 2.95 16.05
CA ALA A 207 44.64 1.92 15.34
C ALA A 207 46.02 2.42 14.89
N GLN A 208 46.07 3.64 14.33
CA GLN A 208 47.33 4.29 13.95
C GLN A 208 48.18 4.64 15.18
N GLN A 209 47.55 5.07 16.29
CA GLN A 209 48.27 5.35 17.53
C GLN A 209 48.93 4.11 18.10
N GLN A 210 48.30 2.93 18.01
CA GLN A 210 48.93 1.67 18.40
C GLN A 210 50.18 1.39 17.55
N ILE A 211 50.12 1.58 16.23
CA ILE A 211 51.28 1.42 15.34
C ILE A 211 52.40 2.39 15.73
N SER A 212 52.08 3.67 15.93
CA SER A 212 53.03 4.70 16.34
C SER A 212 53.71 4.35 17.68
N ASN A 213 52.96 3.81 18.64
CA ASN A 213 53.53 3.32 19.91
C ASN A 213 54.51 2.15 19.71
N PHE A 214 54.29 1.27 18.74
CA PHE A 214 55.22 0.19 18.40
C PHE A 214 56.50 0.75 17.74
N GLU A 215 56.38 1.76 16.89
CA GLU A 215 57.52 2.48 16.29
C GLU A 215 58.33 3.21 17.38
N ALA A 216 57.68 3.95 18.27
CA ALA A 216 58.32 4.67 19.37
C ALA A 216 59.05 3.74 20.36
N ARG A 217 58.58 2.50 20.51
CA ARG A 217 59.24 1.45 21.31
C ARG A 217 60.42 0.79 20.59
N GLY A 218 60.70 1.15 19.34
CA GLY A 218 61.76 0.57 18.53
C GLY A 218 61.43 -0.80 17.94
N ASN A 219 60.17 -1.25 18.03
CA ASN A 219 59.74 -2.53 17.45
C ASN A 219 59.53 -2.45 15.93
N LEU A 220 59.29 -1.24 15.42
CA LEU A 220 59.19 -0.95 13.99
C LEU A 220 60.20 0.13 13.60
N ASN A 221 60.85 -0.03 12.44
CA ASN A 221 61.59 1.05 11.79
C ASN A 221 60.64 1.94 10.96
N PRO A 222 61.08 3.11 10.43
CA PRO A 222 60.19 4.01 9.68
C PRO A 222 59.50 3.35 8.47
N LEU A 223 60.18 2.43 7.79
CA LEU A 223 59.59 1.66 6.67
C LEU A 223 58.49 0.70 7.16
N GLY A 224 58.71 0.04 8.29
CA GLY A 224 57.73 -0.81 8.97
C GLY A 224 56.50 0.00 9.41
N GLY A 225 56.71 1.16 10.04
CA GLY A 225 55.63 2.08 10.43
C GLY A 225 54.81 2.54 9.21
N GLN A 226 55.47 2.92 8.11
CA GLN A 226 54.79 3.29 6.86
C GLN A 226 53.99 2.12 6.27
N THR A 227 54.56 0.91 6.26
CA THR A 227 53.90 -0.29 5.74
C THR A 227 52.67 -0.67 6.58
N ALA A 228 52.78 -0.62 7.90
CA ALA A 228 51.65 -0.85 8.81
C ALA A 228 50.51 0.17 8.56
N ASN A 229 50.84 1.45 8.43
CA ASN A 229 49.84 2.48 8.15
C ASN A 229 49.19 2.32 6.77
N GLN A 230 49.94 1.95 5.74
CA GLN A 230 49.37 1.60 4.43
C GLN A 230 48.44 0.39 4.51
N PHE A 231 48.77 -0.61 5.33
CA PHE A 231 47.91 -1.78 5.54
C PHE A 231 46.57 -1.39 6.17
N ILE A 232 46.58 -0.48 7.15
CA ILE A 232 45.35 0.09 7.73
C ILE A 232 44.54 0.87 6.69
N GLN A 233 45.20 1.70 5.86
CA GLN A 233 44.51 2.45 4.80
C GLN A 233 43.85 1.54 3.76
N ARG A 234 44.46 0.39 3.42
CA ARG A 234 43.87 -0.60 2.51
C ARG A 234 42.61 -1.27 3.07
N GLN A 235 42.37 -1.21 4.39
CA GLN A 235 41.17 -1.77 5.02
C GLN A 235 39.98 -0.81 5.00
N ILE A 236 40.16 0.47 4.63
CA ILE A 236 39.07 1.46 4.62
C ILE A 236 37.87 1.00 3.77
N PRO A 237 38.03 0.48 2.54
CA PRO A 237 36.89 0.01 1.76
C PRO A 237 36.13 -1.13 2.46
N THR A 238 36.83 -2.10 3.03
CA THR A 238 36.21 -3.21 3.77
C THR A 238 35.50 -2.74 5.03
N ALA A 239 36.08 -1.77 5.75
CA ALA A 239 35.43 -1.17 6.92
C ALA A 239 34.17 -0.38 6.52
N SER A 240 34.20 0.33 5.39
CA SER A 240 33.05 1.03 4.82
C SER A 240 31.93 0.04 4.46
N ASP A 241 32.26 -1.05 3.77
CA ASP A 241 31.28 -2.09 3.40
C ASP A 241 30.66 -2.74 4.64
N ARG A 242 31.45 -2.99 5.68
CA ARG A 242 30.96 -3.54 6.95
C ARG A 242 29.99 -2.58 7.66
N LEU A 243 30.28 -1.27 7.66
CA LEU A 243 29.39 -0.27 8.23
C LEU A 243 28.09 -0.12 7.42
N ARG A 244 28.14 -0.23 6.09
CA ARG A 244 26.93 -0.28 5.25
C ARG A 244 26.07 -1.50 5.57
N GLU A 245 26.67 -2.67 5.76
CA GLU A 245 25.96 -3.88 6.14
C GLU A 245 25.25 -3.72 7.50
N ILE A 246 25.98 -3.30 8.53
CA ILE A 246 25.42 -3.07 9.87
C ILE A 246 24.28 -2.05 9.79
N GLY A 247 24.50 -0.97 9.07
CA GLY A 247 23.54 0.10 8.99
C GLY A 247 22.31 -0.23 8.16
N SER A 248 22.40 -1.10 7.16
CA SER A 248 21.22 -1.67 6.51
C SER A 248 20.33 -2.39 7.54
N GLY A 249 20.94 -3.11 8.50
CA GLY A 249 20.21 -3.72 9.63
C GLY A 249 19.53 -2.70 10.56
N VAL A 250 20.21 -1.59 10.86
CA VAL A 250 19.63 -0.48 11.63
C VAL A 250 18.45 0.16 10.88
N GLN A 251 18.62 0.43 9.58
CA GLN A 251 17.58 1.02 8.74
C GLN A 251 16.36 0.10 8.60
N GLN A 252 16.56 -1.22 8.47
CA GLN A 252 15.46 -2.19 8.47
C GLN A 252 14.67 -2.14 9.80
N THR A 253 15.37 -2.02 10.92
CA THR A 253 14.74 -1.87 12.24
C THR A 253 13.93 -0.57 12.33
N ASN A 254 14.48 0.53 11.83
CA ASN A 254 13.78 1.81 11.79
C ASN A 254 12.55 1.76 10.86
N GLN A 255 12.69 1.13 9.70
CA GLN A 255 11.59 0.91 8.76
C GLN A 255 10.49 0.04 9.37
N ALA A 256 10.83 -0.97 10.18
CA ALA A 256 9.85 -1.75 10.91
C ALA A 256 8.99 -0.88 11.86
N GLY A 257 9.59 0.14 12.49
CA GLY A 257 8.85 1.11 13.30
C GLY A 257 7.85 1.94 12.48
N VAL A 258 8.22 2.37 11.28
CA VAL A 258 7.29 3.07 10.36
C VAL A 258 6.17 2.13 9.89
N ASN A 259 6.49 0.87 9.61
CA ASN A 259 5.50 -0.14 9.24
C ASN A 259 4.51 -0.42 10.39
N ASP A 260 4.95 -0.45 11.65
CA ASP A 260 4.04 -0.60 12.79
C ASP A 260 3.02 0.55 12.89
N ILE A 261 3.46 1.79 12.68
CA ILE A 261 2.55 2.96 12.64
C ILE A 261 1.52 2.79 11.53
N ARG A 262 1.96 2.37 10.34
CA ARG A 262 1.05 2.09 9.21
C ARG A 262 0.06 0.99 9.53
N ASP A 263 0.52 -0.11 10.13
CA ASP A 263 -0.32 -1.27 10.41
C ASP A 263 -1.35 -0.94 11.51
N ARG A 264 -1.00 -0.12 12.50
CA ARG A 264 -1.97 0.46 13.46
C ARG A 264 -2.99 1.37 12.79
N ALA A 265 -2.57 2.21 11.85
CA ALA A 265 -3.49 3.04 11.07
C ALA A 265 -4.45 2.18 10.23
N GLN A 266 -3.95 1.12 9.58
CA GLN A 266 -4.77 0.16 8.84
C GLN A 266 -5.76 -0.58 9.73
N GLN A 267 -5.37 -0.97 10.95
CA GLN A 267 -6.29 -1.55 11.92
C GLN A 267 -7.39 -0.56 12.33
N GLY A 268 -7.03 0.72 12.53
CA GLY A 268 -8.00 1.78 12.81
C GLY A 268 -9.01 1.98 11.67
N ILE A 269 -8.54 1.93 10.41
CA ILE A 269 -9.40 1.95 9.22
C ILE A 269 -10.31 0.72 9.18
N GLY A 270 -9.77 -0.48 9.42
CA GLY A 270 -10.55 -1.71 9.40
C GLY A 270 -11.63 -1.77 10.49
N ALA A 271 -11.42 -1.07 11.61
CA ALA A 271 -12.38 -0.94 12.70
C ALA A 271 -13.46 0.13 12.46
N PHE A 272 -13.32 0.96 11.43
CA PHE A 272 -14.28 2.03 11.12
C PHE A 272 -15.67 1.49 10.79
N ASN A 273 -16.69 2.07 11.43
CA ASN A 273 -18.09 1.88 11.09
C ASN A 273 -18.74 3.20 10.65
N LEU A 274 -19.83 3.09 9.89
CA LEU A 274 -20.66 4.25 9.57
C LEU A 274 -21.22 4.83 10.87
N GLY A 275 -21.20 6.16 10.99
CA GLY A 275 -21.60 6.86 12.22
C GLY A 275 -20.45 7.14 13.19
N ASP A 276 -19.30 6.49 13.02
CA ASP A 276 -18.06 6.88 13.73
C ASP A 276 -17.55 8.22 13.23
N ASP A 277 -16.72 8.88 14.04
CA ASP A 277 -15.99 10.05 13.58
C ASP A 277 -15.09 9.64 12.40
N LEU A 278 -14.95 10.52 11.39
CA LEU A 278 -14.13 10.23 10.21
C LEU A 278 -12.71 9.84 10.65
N PHE A 279 -12.17 8.78 10.05
CA PHE A 279 -10.82 8.32 10.34
C PHE A 279 -9.82 9.47 10.11
N ASN A 280 -9.13 9.88 11.18
CA ASN A 280 -8.16 10.96 11.13
C ASN A 280 -6.75 10.37 10.99
N GLN A 281 -6.11 10.61 9.84
CA GLN A 281 -4.74 10.19 9.57
C GLN A 281 -3.67 11.06 10.23
N GLU A 282 -4.00 12.29 10.63
CA GLU A 282 -3.02 13.29 11.08
C GLU A 282 -2.13 12.81 12.23
N PRO A 283 -2.65 12.12 13.27
CA PRO A 283 -1.80 11.62 14.36
C PRO A 283 -0.71 10.65 13.87
N PHE A 284 -1.04 9.78 12.91
CA PHE A 284 -0.10 8.81 12.35
C PHE A 284 0.97 9.49 11.48
N ASN A 285 0.60 10.57 10.79
CA ASN A 285 1.53 11.36 9.99
C ASN A 285 2.56 12.10 10.86
N VAL A 286 2.08 12.69 11.98
CA VAL A 286 2.93 13.33 12.98
C VAL A 286 3.86 12.29 13.62
N GLU A 287 3.33 11.14 14.02
CA GLU A 287 4.10 10.05 14.62
C GLU A 287 5.18 9.53 13.66
N ARG A 288 4.84 9.29 12.39
CA ARG A 288 5.79 8.91 11.33
C ARG A 288 6.90 9.95 11.18
N SER A 289 6.54 11.23 11.06
CA SER A 289 7.52 12.31 10.84
C SER A 289 8.45 12.50 12.05
N SER A 290 7.91 12.35 13.26
CA SER A 290 8.68 12.36 14.50
C SER A 290 9.67 11.19 14.55
N LEU A 291 9.20 9.98 14.26
CA LEU A 291 10.05 8.78 14.26
C LEU A 291 11.17 8.92 13.22
N ILE A 292 10.88 9.38 12.00
CA ILE A 292 11.90 9.58 10.97
C ILE A 292 12.94 10.61 11.44
N SER A 293 12.50 11.74 11.98
CA SER A 293 13.40 12.81 12.45
C SER A 293 14.29 12.33 13.60
N GLU A 294 13.72 11.59 14.56
CA GLU A 294 14.46 11.01 15.69
C GLU A 294 15.52 10.02 15.20
N ARG A 295 15.13 9.07 14.33
CA ARG A 295 16.02 8.01 13.84
C ARG A 295 17.10 8.50 12.89
N GLN A 296 16.82 9.51 12.08
CA GLN A 296 17.84 10.17 11.26
C GLN A 296 18.85 10.91 12.14
N GLY A 297 18.40 11.55 13.22
CA GLY A 297 19.26 12.23 14.19
C GLY A 297 20.16 11.27 14.99
N SER A 298 19.69 10.05 15.28
CA SER A 298 20.43 9.04 16.05
C SER A 298 21.23 8.04 15.22
N LEU A 299 21.13 8.08 13.88
CA LEU A 299 21.66 7.02 13.00
C LEU A 299 23.15 6.72 13.22
N ARG A 300 23.98 7.76 13.44
CA ARG A 300 25.40 7.60 13.76
C ARG A 300 25.60 6.84 15.06
N ASP A 301 24.88 7.21 16.11
CA ASP A 301 25.01 6.59 17.43
C ASP A 301 24.48 5.15 17.40
N ASP A 302 23.40 4.90 16.66
CA ASP A 302 22.83 3.57 16.45
C ASP A 302 23.82 2.65 15.70
N LEU A 303 24.51 3.18 14.68
CA LEU A 303 25.60 2.49 13.99
C LEU A 303 26.78 2.18 14.92
N PHE A 304 27.22 3.16 15.72
CA PHE A 304 28.29 2.97 16.69
C PHE A 304 27.94 1.92 17.74
N SER A 305 26.72 1.96 18.25
CA SER A 305 26.19 1.01 19.22
C SER A 305 26.11 -0.40 18.63
N SER A 306 25.60 -0.52 17.40
CA SER A 306 25.48 -1.81 16.69
C SER A 306 26.84 -2.41 16.33
N LEU A 307 27.83 -1.59 16.01
CA LEU A 307 29.22 -2.01 15.82
C LEU A 307 29.84 -2.51 17.14
N GLY A 308 29.50 -1.87 18.26
CA GLY A 308 29.97 -2.25 19.60
C GLY A 308 31.50 -2.25 19.72
N SER A 309 32.06 -3.41 20.05
CA SER A 309 33.51 -3.65 20.20
C SER A 309 34.17 -4.29 18.98
N GLU A 310 33.45 -4.46 17.87
CA GLU A 310 33.99 -5.06 16.65
C GLU A 310 35.15 -4.19 16.09
N PRO A 311 36.37 -4.73 15.97
CA PRO A 311 37.49 -3.96 15.47
C PRO A 311 37.38 -3.81 13.94
N LEU A 312 37.11 -2.59 13.47
CA LEU A 312 37.12 -2.28 12.02
C LEU A 312 38.50 -2.41 11.39
N PHE A 313 39.56 -2.31 12.18
CA PHE A 313 40.94 -2.33 11.72
C PHE A 313 41.76 -3.42 12.40
N ASN A 314 42.40 -4.26 11.60
CA ASN A 314 43.28 -5.33 12.07
C ASN A 314 44.71 -4.81 12.27
N VAL A 315 44.98 -4.29 13.48
CA VAL A 315 46.30 -3.78 13.88
C VAL A 315 47.34 -4.89 13.97
N SER A 316 47.00 -6.07 14.48
CA SER A 316 47.96 -7.18 14.61
C SER A 316 48.46 -7.67 13.25
N GLY A 317 47.55 -7.76 12.26
CA GLY A 317 47.90 -8.02 10.86
C GLY A 317 48.79 -6.93 10.27
N ALA A 318 48.50 -5.66 10.55
CA ALA A 318 49.34 -4.54 10.11
C ALA A 318 50.76 -4.62 10.68
N LEU A 319 50.91 -4.94 11.96
CA LEU A 319 52.20 -5.12 12.63
C LEU A 319 52.96 -6.34 12.09
N GLN A 320 52.26 -7.45 11.78
CA GLN A 320 52.88 -8.64 11.20
C GLN A 320 53.41 -8.35 9.79
N GLU A 321 52.63 -7.67 8.96
CA GLU A 321 53.02 -7.28 7.61
C GLU A 321 54.20 -6.31 7.63
N ALA A 322 54.17 -5.32 8.52
CA ALA A 322 55.28 -4.42 8.76
C ALA A 322 56.54 -5.15 9.26
N GLY A 323 56.39 -6.14 10.14
CA GLY A 323 57.48 -7.00 10.62
C GLY A 323 58.18 -7.76 9.50
N ARG A 324 57.42 -8.26 8.51
CA ARG A 324 57.96 -8.88 7.30
C ARG A 324 58.68 -7.86 6.43
N ALA A 325 58.05 -6.72 6.14
CA ALA A 325 58.64 -5.69 5.29
C ALA A 325 59.94 -5.10 5.87
N GLN A 326 60.03 -4.90 7.18
CA GLN A 326 61.26 -4.42 7.81
C GLN A 326 62.35 -5.50 7.88
N GLY A 327 61.98 -6.78 8.07
CA GLY A 327 62.92 -7.91 8.07
C GLY A 327 63.63 -8.09 6.73
N VAL A 328 63.03 -7.63 5.64
CA VAL A 328 63.65 -7.56 4.30
C VAL A 328 64.73 -6.47 4.22
N VAL A 329 64.67 -5.43 5.07
CA VAL A 329 65.62 -4.29 5.06
C VAL A 329 66.66 -4.37 6.18
N SER A 330 66.35 -4.97 7.33
CA SER A 330 67.33 -5.23 8.40
C SER A 330 68.20 -6.48 8.18
N GLY A 331 68.04 -7.15 7.04
CA GLY A 331 68.74 -8.38 6.64
C GLY A 331 70.15 -8.23 6.03
N ALA A 332 70.81 -7.07 6.10
CA ALA A 332 72.23 -6.94 5.77
C ALA A 332 73.07 -7.00 7.06
N PRO A 333 73.49 -8.22 7.48
CA PRO A 333 74.81 -8.71 7.04
C PRO A 333 74.87 -10.21 6.67
N ASN A 334 73.75 -10.86 6.29
CA ASN A 334 73.75 -12.30 5.96
C ASN A 334 73.19 -12.63 4.57
N ALA A 335 73.59 -11.85 3.55
CA ALA A 335 73.35 -12.18 2.14
C ALA A 335 73.82 -13.62 1.79
N ALA A 336 74.89 -14.10 2.43
CA ALA A 336 75.41 -15.46 2.24
C ALA A 336 74.48 -16.58 2.74
N LEU A 337 73.61 -16.33 3.72
CA LEU A 337 72.70 -17.35 4.25
C LEU A 337 71.45 -17.48 3.36
N LEU A 338 70.98 -16.36 2.79
CA LEU A 338 69.86 -16.34 1.85
C LEU A 338 70.26 -16.92 0.49
N ASP A 339 71.48 -16.66 0.01
CA ASP A 339 72.04 -17.36 -1.17
C ASP A 339 72.20 -18.86 -0.92
N ALA A 340 72.56 -19.29 0.30
CA ALA A 340 72.65 -20.71 0.64
C ALA A 340 71.29 -21.42 0.69
N ILE A 341 70.21 -20.71 1.04
CA ILE A 341 68.85 -21.26 1.02
C ILE A 341 68.31 -21.26 -0.42
N ALA A 342 68.54 -20.20 -1.20
CA ALA A 342 68.16 -20.14 -2.61
C ALA A 342 68.89 -21.20 -3.46
N ALA A 343 70.18 -21.46 -3.20
CA ALA A 343 70.95 -22.53 -3.83
C ALA A 343 70.45 -23.93 -3.45
N ARG A 344 69.86 -24.09 -2.25
CA ARG A 344 69.27 -25.34 -1.79
C ARG A 344 67.90 -25.62 -2.41
N GLU A 345 67.11 -24.59 -2.66
CA GLU A 345 65.82 -24.72 -3.34
C GLU A 345 65.96 -24.85 -4.87
N THR A 346 66.97 -24.22 -5.48
CA THR A 346 67.29 -24.46 -6.90
C THR A 346 68.04 -25.77 -7.16
N GLY A 347 68.63 -26.39 -6.12
CA GLY A 347 69.32 -27.69 -6.18
C GLY A 347 68.45 -28.94 -5.99
N GLY A 348 67.13 -28.81 -6.01
CA GLY A 348 66.19 -29.91 -5.84
C GLY A 348 65.91 -30.68 -7.13
N GLY A 349 66.77 -31.64 -7.51
CA GLY A 349 66.34 -32.72 -8.41
C GLY A 349 67.42 -33.38 -9.26
N THR A 350 68.11 -34.39 -8.74
CA THR A 350 68.51 -35.53 -9.58
C THR A 350 68.40 -36.84 -8.80
N VAL A 351 67.20 -37.40 -8.89
CA VAL A 351 66.92 -38.82 -8.74
C VAL A 351 67.89 -39.61 -9.65
N ARG A 352 68.85 -40.35 -9.10
CA ARG A 352 69.48 -41.48 -9.82
C ARG A 352 69.10 -42.79 -9.14
N ARG A 353 68.08 -43.40 -9.74
CA ARG A 353 67.51 -44.71 -9.47
C ARG A 353 68.58 -45.80 -9.45
N ARG A 354 68.47 -46.69 -8.45
CA ARG A 354 69.02 -48.05 -8.47
C ARG A 354 68.54 -48.77 -9.74
N GLY A 355 69.48 -49.22 -10.56
CA GLY A 355 69.26 -50.20 -11.62
C GLY A 355 69.85 -51.54 -11.19
N LEU A 356 68.99 -52.51 -10.94
CA LEU A 356 69.29 -53.93 -10.77
C LEU A 356 69.59 -54.56 -12.14
N GLY A 357 70.61 -55.42 -12.22
CA GLY A 357 70.57 -56.62 -13.07
C GLY A 357 71.62 -56.79 -14.18
N SER A 358 72.53 -57.74 -13.93
CA SER A 358 72.70 -59.00 -14.68
C SER A 358 73.50 -59.05 -16.00
N ARG A 359 74.39 -60.08 -16.04
CA ARG A 359 75.24 -60.64 -17.12
C ARG A 359 76.55 -59.87 -17.35
N GLY A 360 77.77 -60.39 -17.18
CA GLY A 360 78.32 -61.76 -17.13
C GLY A 360 79.51 -61.81 -18.12
N SER A 361 80.69 -62.30 -17.70
CA SER A 361 81.80 -62.86 -18.53
C SER A 361 83.19 -62.44 -18.01
N GLY A 362 84.06 -63.42 -17.73
CA GLY A 362 85.52 -63.22 -17.64
C GLY A 362 86.23 -64.05 -16.58
N THR A 363 86.40 -65.36 -16.83
CA THR A 363 87.45 -66.19 -16.22
C THR A 363 88.84 -65.75 -16.69
N PHE A 364 89.79 -65.64 -15.77
CA PHE A 364 91.13 -66.22 -15.86
C PHE A 364 91.52 -66.75 -14.48
#